data_AF-A0A950RQA6-F1
#
_entry.id   AF-A0A950RQA6-F1
#
_cell.length_a   1.000
_cell.length_b   1.000
_cell.length_c   1.000
_cell.angle_alpha   90.00
_cell.angle_beta   90.00
_cell.angle_gamma   90.00
#
_symmetry.space_group_name_H-M   'P 1'
#
loop_
_entity.id
_entity.type
_entity.pdbx_description
1 polymer ?
#
loop_
_entity_poly.entity_id
_entity_poly.type
_entity_poly.pdbx_seq_one_letter_code
_entity_poly.pdbx_strand_id
1 'polypeptide(L)'
;MKNKPDFRISVRLDPETQQRLDEEIQATGKKESEVVREALVAYLRKRPKPESCLELARRHRLIGCGKRLPSDLSTNRRHFEGFGR
;
A
#
# COMPACT_ATOMS: atom_id res chain seq x y z
N MET A 1 23.41 2.98 17.20
CA MET A 1 22.26 3.02 16.25
C MET A 1 22.85 3.17 14.86
N LYS A 2 22.62 2.22 13.93
CA LYS A 2 23.19 2.32 12.56
C LYS A 2 22.41 3.39 11.79
N ASN A 3 23.06 4.46 11.34
CA ASN A 3 22.47 5.46 10.46
C ASN A 3 21.98 4.76 9.19
N LYS A 4 20.69 4.91 8.90
CA LYS A 4 20.08 4.43 7.65
C LYS A 4 20.69 5.27 6.50
N PRO A 5 21.12 4.66 5.37
CA PRO A 5 21.66 5.43 4.25
C PRO A 5 20.59 6.37 3.70
N ASP A 6 20.99 7.59 3.36
CA ASP A 6 20.15 8.54 2.63
C ASP A 6 20.08 8.11 1.16
N PHE A 7 18.89 7.76 0.69
CA PHE A 7 18.68 7.28 -0.67
C PHE A 7 18.41 8.47 -1.58
N ARG A 8 19.36 8.79 -2.47
CA ARG A 8 19.22 9.86 -3.47
C ARG A 8 18.68 9.29 -4.78
N ILE A 9 17.69 9.98 -5.34
CA ILE A 9 17.22 9.76 -6.71
C ILE A 9 17.43 11.04 -7.51
N SER A 10 17.78 10.90 -8.80
CA SER A 10 17.86 12.00 -9.76
C SER A 10 16.99 11.65 -10.95
N VAL A 11 16.01 12.48 -11.26
CA VAL A 11 15.03 12.24 -12.32
C VAL A 11 14.97 13.48 -13.20
N ARG A 12 14.87 13.29 -14.52
CA ARG A 12 14.63 14.40 -15.45
C ARG A 12 13.14 14.72 -15.47
N LEU A 13 12.80 15.99 -15.33
CA LEU A 13 11.43 16.48 -15.45
C LEU A 13 11.26 17.12 -16.83
N ASP A 14 10.08 16.93 -17.43
CA ASP A 14 9.68 17.72 -18.59
C ASP A 14 9.39 19.18 -18.17
N PRO A 15 9.39 20.13 -19.13
CA PRO A 15 9.22 21.55 -18.82
C PRO A 15 7.89 21.88 -18.11
N GLU A 16 6.81 21.17 -18.42
CA GLU A 16 5.50 21.40 -17.81
C GLU A 16 5.51 20.98 -16.34
N THR A 17 6.07 19.81 -16.05
CA THR A 17 6.21 19.33 -14.65
C THR A 17 7.12 20.24 -13.83
N GLN A 18 8.21 20.73 -14.41
CA GLN A 18 9.09 21.69 -13.75
C GLN A 18 8.35 22.99 -13.42
N GLN A 19 7.62 23.56 -14.38
CA GLN A 19 6.87 24.79 -14.17
C GLN A 19 5.84 24.65 -13.04
N ARG A 20 5.10 23.54 -13.02
CA ARG A 20 4.09 23.28 -11.98
C ARG A 20 4.72 23.10 -10.59
N LEU A 21 5.92 22.52 -10.53
CA LEU A 21 6.66 22.40 -9.27
C LEU A 21 7.09 23.79 -8.76
N ASP A 22 7.56 24.65 -9.66
CA ASP A 22 7.96 26.02 -9.30
C ASP A 22 6.75 26.84 -8.81
N GLU A 23 5.60 26.75 -9.49
CA GLU A 23 4.35 27.40 -9.07
C GLU A 23 3.90 26.97 -7.67
N GLU A 24 3.96 25.67 -7.37
CA GLU A 24 3.62 25.12 -6.04
C GLU A 24 4.57 25.61 -4.95
N ILE A 25 5.87 25.68 -5.26
CA ILE A 25 6.89 26.21 -4.34
C ILE A 25 6.62 27.69 -4.04
N GLN A 26 6.30 28.49 -5.06
CA GLN A 26 5.98 29.91 -4.86
C GLN A 26 4.69 30.11 -4.06
N ALA A 27 3.66 29.30 -4.33
CA ALA A 27 2.38 29.41 -3.64
C ALA A 27 2.45 29.00 -2.16
N THR A 28 3.25 27.99 -1.84
CA THR A 28 3.30 27.40 -0.48
C THR A 28 4.49 27.87 0.36
N GLY A 29 5.54 28.40 -0.28
CA GLY A 29 6.82 28.71 0.37
C GLY A 29 7.61 27.48 0.81
N LYS A 30 7.19 26.27 0.43
CA LYS A 30 7.88 25.01 0.76
C LYS A 30 9.17 24.85 -0.03
N LYS A 31 10.08 24.04 0.49
CA LYS A 31 11.28 23.64 -0.28
C LYS A 31 10.90 22.63 -1.36
N GLU A 32 11.60 22.68 -2.50
CA GLU A 32 11.43 21.71 -3.60
C GLU A 32 11.45 20.25 -3.10
N SER A 33 12.42 19.92 -2.25
CA SER A 33 12.56 18.57 -1.70
C SER A 33 11.41 18.14 -0.77
N GLU A 34 10.71 19.10 -0.16
CA GLU A 34 9.52 18.85 0.65
C GLU A 34 8.32 18.55 -0.25
N VAL A 35 8.08 19.39 -1.26
CA VAL A 35 7.01 19.20 -2.25
C VAL A 35 7.17 17.87 -2.98
N VAL A 36 8.39 17.56 -3.47
CA VAL A 36 8.68 16.30 -4.16
C VAL A 36 8.47 15.10 -3.24
N ARG A 37 8.88 15.18 -1.98
CA ARG A 37 8.71 14.08 -1.01
C ARG A 37 7.24 13.85 -0.69
N GLU A 38 6.47 14.91 -0.47
CA GLU A 38 5.02 14.81 -0.24
C GLU A 38 4.29 14.22 -1.43
N ALA A 39 4.59 14.70 -2.64
CA ALA A 39 4.03 14.19 -3.89
C ALA A 39 4.33 12.70 -4.07
N LEU A 40 5.58 12.27 -3.82
CA LEU A 40 5.98 10.87 -3.92
C LEU A 40 5.25 9.99 -2.89
N VAL A 41 5.14 10.45 -1.64
CA VAL A 41 4.39 9.74 -0.58
C VAL A 41 2.92 9.61 -0.95
N ALA A 42 2.30 10.69 -1.44
CA ALA A 42 0.92 10.71 -1.86
C ALA A 42 0.69 9.74 -3.04
N TYR A 43 1.55 9.77 -4.04
CA TYR A 43 1.49 8.87 -5.20
C TYR A 43 1.61 7.40 -4.80
N LEU A 44 2.60 7.07 -3.96
CA LEU A 44 2.82 5.69 -3.52
C LEU A 44 1.69 5.17 -2.60
N ARG A 45 1.03 6.05 -1.85
CA ARG A 45 -0.16 5.71 -1.05
C ARG A 45 -1.41 5.51 -1.90
N LYS A 46 -1.54 6.19 -3.05
CA LYS A 46 -2.68 6.03 -3.96
C LYS A 46 -2.78 4.61 -4.53
N ARG A 47 -1.65 3.90 -4.65
CA ARG A 47 -1.69 2.50 -5.09
C ARG A 47 -2.35 1.67 -3.97
N PRO A 48 -3.55 1.08 -4.17
CA PRO A 48 -4.09 0.16 -3.19
C PRO A 48 -3.04 -0.91 -2.98
N LYS A 49 -2.58 -1.08 -1.74
CA LYS A 49 -1.79 -2.27 -1.41
C LYS A 49 -2.63 -3.46 -1.85
N PRO A 50 -2.07 -4.44 -2.57
CA PRO A 50 -2.79 -5.67 -2.85
C PRO A 50 -3.20 -6.24 -1.49
N GLU A 51 -4.48 -6.12 -1.17
CA GLU A 51 -5.03 -6.62 0.07
C GLU A 51 -5.13 -8.13 -0.10
N SER A 52 -4.51 -8.88 0.80
CA SER A 52 -4.63 -10.34 0.74
C SER A 52 -6.08 -10.74 1.03
N CYS A 53 -6.51 -11.90 0.53
CA CYS A 53 -7.83 -12.44 0.86
C CYS A 53 -8.05 -12.55 2.38
N LEU A 54 -6.98 -12.79 3.15
CA LEU A 54 -7.03 -12.82 4.61
C LEU A 54 -7.36 -11.44 5.20
N GLU A 55 -6.70 -10.38 4.72
CA GLU A 55 -6.93 -9.01 5.21
C GLU A 55 -8.34 -8.52 4.82
N LEU A 56 -8.82 -8.86 3.62
CA LEU A 56 -10.21 -8.66 3.21
C LEU A 56 -11.19 -9.37 4.17
N ALA A 57 -10.95 -10.66 4.45
CA ALA A 57 -11.81 -11.44 5.34
C ALA A 57 -11.83 -10.89 6.77
N ARG A 58 -10.70 -10.39 7.28
CA ARG A 58 -10.61 -9.70 8.57
C ARG A 58 -11.41 -8.40 8.57
N ARG A 59 -11.19 -7.53 7.58
CA ARG A 59 -11.84 -6.22 7.47
C ARG A 59 -13.36 -6.35 7.44
N HIS A 60 -13.87 -7.32 6.69
CA HIS A 60 -15.31 -7.56 6.53
C HIS A 60 -15.89 -8.52 7.59
N ARG A 61 -15.12 -8.90 8.62
CA ARG A 61 -15.54 -9.83 9.69
C ARG A 61 -16.11 -11.14 9.16
N LEU A 62 -15.54 -11.64 8.05
CA LEU A 62 -15.94 -12.89 7.42
C LEU A 62 -15.33 -14.11 8.14
N ILE A 63 -14.22 -13.92 8.86
CA ILE A 63 -13.62 -15.00 9.64
C ILE A 63 -14.56 -15.38 10.78
N GLY A 64 -15.05 -16.62 10.76
CA GLY A 64 -15.96 -17.14 11.78
C GLY A 64 -17.42 -16.65 11.65
N CYS A 65 -17.82 -16.03 10.53
CA CYS A 65 -19.19 -15.54 10.35
C CYS A 65 -20.23 -16.67 10.15
N GLY A 66 -19.77 -17.87 9.78
CA GLY A 66 -20.63 -19.03 9.59
C GLY A 66 -21.14 -19.60 10.91
N LYS A 67 -22.46 -19.62 11.09
CA LYS A 67 -23.09 -20.23 12.27
C LYS A 67 -23.20 -21.74 12.09
N ARG A 68 -22.95 -22.50 13.17
CA ARG A 68 -23.05 -23.98 13.20
C ARG A 68 -22.16 -24.69 12.17
N LEU A 69 -21.05 -24.07 11.77
CA LEU A 69 -20.02 -24.70 10.95
C LEU A 69 -18.88 -25.26 11.83
N PRO A 70 -18.15 -26.28 11.35
CA PRO A 70 -16.96 -26.76 12.04
C PRO A 70 -15.92 -25.65 12.22
N SER A 71 -15.31 -25.57 13.41
CA SER A 71 -14.29 -24.56 13.73
C SER A 71 -12.90 -24.88 13.17
N ASP A 72 -12.74 -26.06 12.58
CA ASP A 72 -11.45 -26.66 12.22
C ASP A 72 -11.28 -26.87 10.71
N LEU A 73 -12.10 -26.23 9.87
CA LEU A 73 -12.12 -26.41 8.41
C LEU A 73 -10.75 -26.22 7.74
N SER A 74 -9.89 -25.33 8.25
CA SER A 74 -8.54 -25.10 7.72
C SER A 74 -7.45 -25.97 8.35
N THR A 75 -7.78 -26.77 9.37
CA THR A 75 -6.80 -27.50 10.18
C THR A 75 -7.03 -29.01 10.21
N ASN A 76 -8.27 -29.47 9.98
CA ASN A 76 -8.63 -30.88 9.96
C ASN A 76 -8.62 -31.43 8.54
N ARG A 77 -7.61 -32.28 8.26
CA ARG A 77 -7.39 -32.89 6.93
C ARG A 77 -8.58 -33.69 6.40
N ARG A 78 -9.46 -34.21 7.26
CA ARG A 78 -10.64 -34.97 6.82
C ARG A 78 -11.56 -34.14 5.93
N HIS A 79 -11.67 -32.83 6.18
CA HIS A 79 -12.51 -31.94 5.36
C HIS A 79 -11.96 -31.71 3.94
N PHE A 80 -10.70 -32.10 3.68
CA PHE A 80 -10.05 -31.98 2.37
C PHE A 80 -10.15 -33.26 1.53
N GLU A 81 -10.73 -34.33 2.07
CA GLU A 81 -10.91 -35.60 1.35
C GLU A 81 -11.79 -35.39 0.11
N GLY A 82 -11.28 -35.78 -1.07
CA GLY A 82 -11.97 -35.60 -2.35
C GLY A 82 -11.83 -34.21 -2.99
N PHE A 83 -11.12 -33.26 -2.38
CA PHE A 83 -10.88 -31.95 -2.97
C PHE A 83 -9.91 -32.06 -4.17
N GLY A 84 -10.30 -31.53 -5.34
CA GLY A 84 -9.45 -31.41 -6.53
C GLY A 84 -9.24 -32.71 -7.34
N ARG A 85 -10.08 -33.72 -7.14
CA ARG A 85 -10.17 -34.91 -8.01
C ARG A 85 -11.20 -34.71 -9.11
#